data_AF-A0A4R4PPK2-F1
#
_entry.id   AF-A0A4R4PPK2-F1
#
_cell.length_a   1.000
_cell.length_b   1.000
_cell.length_c   1.000
_cell.angle_alpha   90.00
_cell.angle_beta   90.00
_cell.angle_gamma   90.00
#
_symmetry.space_group_name_H-M   'P 1'
#
loop_
_entity.id
_entity.type
_entity.pdbx_description
1 polymer ?
#
loop_
_entity_poly.entity_id
_entity_poly.type
_entity_poly.pdbx_seq_one_letter_code
_entity_poly.pdbx_strand_id
1 'polypeptide(L)' 'MNLQILKGDPTPEELAALVAVLAARPTTPEPANTERAGNWATYWRNARQPFHPGPGQWRASAHP' A
#
# COMPACT_ATOMS: atom_id res chain seq x y z
N MET A 1 13.23 -15.38 5.25
CA MET A 1 11.82 -15.80 5.16
C MET A 1 11.40 -16.28 6.55
N ASN A 2 10.40 -15.65 7.17
CA ASN A 2 9.83 -16.11 8.45
C ASN A 2 8.34 -16.39 8.21
N LEU A 3 7.89 -17.61 8.49
CA LEU A 3 6.51 -18.05 8.30
C LEU A 3 5.93 -18.41 9.67
N GLN A 4 4.80 -17.79 10.02
CA GLN A 4 4.09 -18.03 11.27
C GLN A 4 2.63 -18.32 10.98
N ILE A 5 2.08 -19.35 11.64
CA ILE A 5 0.65 -19.65 11.60
C ILE A 5 0.00 -18.91 12.76
N LEU A 6 -0.82 -17.91 12.44
CA LEU A 6 -1.50 -17.09 13.45
C LEU A 6 -2.87 -17.68 13.86
N LYS A 7 -3.43 -18.57 13.03
CA LYS A 7 -4.76 -19.16 13.25
C LYS A 7 -4.89 -20.49 12.51
N GLY A 8 -5.61 -21.44 13.12
CA GLY A 8 -5.84 -22.78 12.58
C GLY A 8 -4.76 -23.77 13.03
N ASP A 9 -5.02 -25.05 12.78
CA ASP A 9 -4.09 -26.15 13.03
C ASP A 9 -3.98 -26.98 11.75
N PRO A 10 -3.14 -26.57 10.78
CA PRO A 10 -3.02 -27.25 9.51
C PRO A 10 -2.43 -28.63 9.70
N THR A 11 -2.85 -29.58 8.87
CA THR A 11 -2.24 -30.91 8.91
C THR A 11 -0.79 -30.84 8.41
N PRO A 12 0.06 -31.84 8.74
CA PRO A 12 1.43 -31.89 8.25
C PRO A 12 1.52 -31.83 6.72
N GLU A 13 0.57 -32.43 6.01
CA GLU A 13 0.51 -32.46 4.55
C GLU A 13 0.22 -31.07 3.97
N GLU A 14 -0.72 -30.33 4.57
CA GLU A 14 -1.05 -28.97 4.15
C GLU A 14 0.13 -28.02 4.36
N LEU A 15 0.84 -28.16 5.48
CA LEU A 15 2.05 -27.39 5.76
C LEU A 15 3.15 -27.70 4.75
N ALA A 16 3.36 -28.98 4.42
CA ALA A 16 4.34 -29.41 3.43
C ALA A 16 4.03 -28.86 2.03
N ALA A 17 2.75 -28.89 1.62
CA ALA A 17 2.31 -28.34 0.34
C ALA A 17 2.58 -26.83 0.25
N LEU A 18 2.28 -26.07 1.32
CA LEU A 18 2.55 -24.64 1.38
C LEU A 18 4.05 -24.33 1.25
N VAL A 19 4.88 -25.06 2.00
CA VAL A 19 6.35 -24.88 1.95
C VAL A 19 6.90 -25.20 0.56
N ALA A 20 6.41 -26.28 -0.08
CA ALA A 20 6.84 -26.66 -1.42
C ALA A 20 6.54 -25.57 -2.46
N VAL A 21 5.33 -24.99 -2.41
CA VAL A 21 4.94 -23.90 -3.32
C VAL A 21 5.80 -22.65 -3.09
N LEU A 22 6.04 -22.28 -1.82
CA LEU A 22 6.88 -21.13 -1.48
C LEU A 22 8.33 -21.32 -1.92
N ALA A 23 8.87 -22.53 -1.79
CA ALA A 23 10.23 -22.87 -2.22
C ALA A 23 10.38 -22.90 -3.76
N ALA A 24 9.34 -23.34 -4.47
CA ALA A 24 9.34 -23.40 -5.93
C ALA A 24 9.06 -22.05 -6.61
N ARG A 25 8.65 -21.03 -5.85
CA ARG A 25 8.29 -19.73 -6.44
C ARG A 25 9.54 -19.04 -6.99
N PRO A 26 9.57 -18.65 -8.28
CA PRO A 26 10.69 -17.92 -8.84
C PRO A 26 10.85 -16.56 -8.12
N THR A 27 12.09 -16.22 -7.77
CA THR A 27 12.40 -14.88 -7.27
C THR A 27 12.59 -13.97 -8.48
N THR A 28 11.53 -13.24 -8.84
CA THR A 28 11.69 -12.13 -9.79
C THR A 28 12.51 -11.05 -9.09
N PRO A 29 13.65 -10.61 -9.65
CA PRO A 29 14.37 -9.48 -9.10
C PRO A 29 13.44 -8.27 -9.08
N GLU A 30 13.28 -7.68 -7.91
CA GLU A 30 12.53 -6.44 -7.77
C GLU A 30 13.24 -5.38 -8.61
N PRO A 31 12.55 -4.70 -9.55
CA PRO A 31 13.17 -3.59 -10.26
C PRO A 31 13.66 -2.60 -9.22
N ALA A 32 14.92 -2.16 -9.33
CA ALA A 32 15.47 -1.15 -8.45
C ALA A 32 14.46 0.00 -8.36
N ASN A 33 13.92 0.23 -7.16
CA ASN A 33 12.94 1.27 -6.92
C ASN A 33 13.64 2.61 -7.14
N THR A 34 13.63 3.10 -8.38
CA THR A 34 13.73 4.52 -8.62
C THR A 34 12.45 5.06 -8.00
N GLU A 35 12.54 5.65 -6.81
CA GLU A 35 11.42 6.30 -6.14
C GLU A 35 10.84 7.37 -7.06
N ARG A 36 9.98 6.98 -7.99
CA ARG A 36 8.98 7.86 -8.54
C ARG A 36 7.93 7.89 -7.46
N ALA A 37 8.11 8.81 -6.51
CA ALA A 37 7.05 9.24 -5.62
C ALA A 37 5.80 9.38 -6.48
N GLY A 38 4.85 8.45 -6.30
CA GLY A 38 3.60 8.52 -7.05
C GLY A 38 2.95 9.87 -6.80
N ASN A 39 2.08 10.35 -7.69
CA ASN A 39 1.47 11.69 -7.59
C ASN A 39 0.89 12.03 -6.19
N TRP A 40 0.61 11.01 -5.37
CA TRP A 40 0.19 11.06 -3.96
C TRP A 40 1.28 11.50 -2.95
N ALA A 41 2.55 11.18 -3.18
CA ALA A 41 3.67 11.46 -2.26
C ALA A 41 4.41 12.77 -2.58
N THR A 42 3.78 13.63 -3.38
CA THR A 42 4.45 14.79 -3.94
C THR A 42 4.53 15.96 -2.95
N TYR A 43 5.74 16.42 -2.63
CA TYR A 43 6.00 17.41 -1.58
C TYR A 43 5.18 18.71 -1.70
N TRP A 44 4.94 19.23 -2.92
CA TRP A 44 4.15 20.47 -3.10
C TRP A 44 2.65 20.33 -2.79
N ARG A 45 2.13 19.11 -2.64
CA ARG A 45 0.75 18.87 -2.18
C ARG A 45 0.60 18.89 -0.65
N ASN A 46 1.72 18.84 0.09
CA ASN A 46 1.71 18.97 1.55
C ASN A 46 1.52 20.42 2.01
N ALA A 47 1.72 21.39 1.12
CA ALA A 47 1.35 22.78 1.34
C ALA A 47 -0.16 22.94 1.12
N ARG A 48 -0.97 22.59 2.12
CA ARG A 48 -2.39 22.94 2.12
C ARG A 48 -2.53 24.46 2.25
N GLN A 49 -3.21 25.09 1.31
CA GLN A 49 -3.69 26.46 1.48
C GLN A 49 -4.64 26.50 2.69
N PRO A 50 -4.54 27.49 3.59
CA PRO A 50 -5.48 27.65 4.68
C PRO A 50 -6.92 27.75 4.14
N PHE A 51 -7.83 26.97 4.71
CA PHE A 51 -9.26 27.14 4.43
C PHE A 51 -9.76 28.37 5.18
N HIS A 52 -10.39 29.30 4.47
CA HIS A 52 -10.99 30.49 5.08
C HIS A 52 -12.50 30.25 5.28
N PRO A 53 -12.95 29.93 6.50
CA PRO A 53 -14.38 29.77 6.76
C PRO A 53 -15.10 31.13 6.64
N GLY A 54 -16.29 31.12 6.03
CA GLY A 54 -17.13 32.31 5.91
C GLY A 54 -18.48 32.01 5.23
N PRO A 55 -19.48 32.90 5.39
CA PRO A 55 -20.76 32.76 4.72
C PRO A 55 -20.58 32.61 3.19
N GLY A 56 -21.19 31.58 2.60
CA GLY A 56 -21.13 31.31 1.17
C GLY A 56 -19.86 30.60 0.67
N GLN A 57 -18.79 30.49 1.48
CA GLN A 57 -17.52 29.88 1.05
C GLN A 57 -17.64 28.40 0.70
N TRP A 58 -18.52 27.67 1.39
CA TRP A 58 -18.84 26.29 1.03
C TRP A 58 -19.45 26.18 -0.37
N ARG A 59 -20.34 27.09 -0.77
CA ARG A 59 -20.95 27.10 -2.11
C ARG A 59 -19.97 27.54 -3.19
N ALA A 60 -19.03 28.42 -2.85
CA ALA A 60 -17.98 28.89 -3.75
C ALA A 60 -16.93 27.80 -4.06
N SER A 61 -16.82 26.74 -3.24
CA SER A 61 -15.85 25.66 -3.46
C SER A 61 -16.08 24.84 -4.74
N ALA A 62 -17.28 24.94 -5.33
CA ALA A 62 -17.70 24.23 -6.54
C ALA A 62 -18.07 25.17 -7.69
N HIS A 63 -17.74 26.47 -7.60
CA HIS A 63 -17.90 27.38 -8.73
C HIS A 63 -16.87 27.04 -9.83
N PRO A 64 -17.24 27.10 -11.13
CA PRO A 64 -16.34 26.78 -12.25
C PRO A 64 -15.10 27.68 -12.30
#